data_AF-A0A6L2Q7M1-F1
#
_entry.id   AF-A0A6L2Q7M1-F1
#
_cell.length_a   1.000
_cell.length_b   1.000
_cell.length_c   1.000
_cell.angle_alpha   90.00
_cell.angle_beta   90.00
_cell.angle_gamma   90.00
#
_symmetry.space_group_name_H-M   'P 1'
#
loop_
_entity.id
_entity.type
_entity.pdbx_description
1 polymer ?
#
loop_
_entity_poly.entity_id
_entity_poly.type
_entity_poly.pdbx_seq_one_letter_code
_entity_poly.pdbx_strand_id
1 'polypeptide(L)'
;MERVSCEQQVTYLCLERSFLLLPSGNSEKRKEKSRDAARCRRSRETEIFTDLAKALPMPQSTISQLDKASIMRLAISYLKVRSLLNMREYHFCLSSGEYCDH
;
A
#
# COMPACT_ATOMS: atom_id res chain seq x y z
N MET A 1 0.10 -25.29 1.82
CA MET A 1 -1.07 -24.48 2.21
C MET A 1 -0.71 -23.71 3.49
N GLU A 2 0.34 -22.87 3.43
CA GLU A 2 0.99 -22.30 4.64
C GLU A 2 1.27 -20.78 4.54
N ARG A 3 0.75 -20.10 3.52
CA ARG A 3 0.96 -18.64 3.37
C ARG A 3 -0.02 -17.78 4.19
N VAL A 4 -1.07 -18.39 4.75
CA VAL A 4 -2.15 -17.66 5.47
C VAL A 4 -1.77 -17.39 6.94
N SER A 5 -0.71 -18.00 7.48
CA SER A 5 -0.35 -17.83 8.89
C SER A 5 0.27 -16.46 9.21
N CYS A 6 0.81 -15.74 8.21
CA CYS A 6 1.42 -14.42 8.41
C CYS A 6 0.39 -13.28 8.33
N GLU A 7 -0.69 -13.39 7.54
CA GLU A 7 -1.64 -12.30 7.37
C GLU A 7 -2.64 -12.17 8.53
N GLN A 8 -3.17 -13.29 9.04
CA GLN A 8 -4.15 -13.25 10.14
C GLN A 8 -3.52 -12.96 11.51
N GLN A 9 -2.27 -13.38 11.77
CA GLN A 9 -1.60 -13.10 13.06
C GLN A 9 -1.08 -11.66 13.16
N VAL A 10 -0.75 -11.02 12.03
CA VAL A 10 -0.07 -9.71 12.02
C VAL A 10 -1.01 -8.54 12.35
N THR A 11 -2.31 -8.68 12.11
CA THR A 11 -3.30 -7.64 12.50
C THR A 11 -3.54 -7.64 14.02
N TYR A 12 -3.59 -8.83 14.65
CA TYR A 12 -3.79 -8.95 16.10
C TYR A 12 -2.60 -8.40 16.90
N LEU A 13 -1.35 -8.58 16.44
CA LEU A 13 -0.17 -8.10 17.18
C LEU A 13 0.07 -6.58 17.10
N CYS A 14 -0.47 -5.88 16.09
CA CYS A 14 -0.23 -4.44 15.88
C CYS A 14 -1.32 -3.53 16.45
N LEU A 15 -2.53 -4.04 16.75
CA LEU A 15 -3.68 -3.27 17.22
C LEU A 15 -4.18 -3.63 18.62
N GLU A 16 -3.79 -4.77 19.19
CA GLU A 16 -4.07 -5.01 20.59
C GLU A 16 -3.14 -4.17 21.48
N ARG A 17 -3.77 -3.39 22.36
CA ARG A 17 -3.22 -2.68 23.53
C ARG A 17 -2.27 -3.52 24.42
N SER A 18 -2.05 -4.79 24.12
CA SER A 18 -1.14 -5.75 24.77
C SER A 18 0.34 -5.35 24.75
N PHE A 19 0.78 -4.45 23.86
CA PHE A 19 2.15 -3.93 23.89
C PHE A 19 2.48 -3.17 25.19
N LEU A 20 1.47 -2.60 25.87
CA LEU A 20 1.63 -1.83 27.11
C LEU A 20 1.51 -2.67 28.40
N LEU A 21 1.08 -3.94 28.32
CA LEU A 21 0.81 -4.79 29.50
C LEU A 21 1.85 -5.90 29.73
N LEU A 22 3.00 -5.85 29.07
CA LEU A 22 4.10 -6.75 29.45
C LEU A 22 4.51 -6.40 30.89
N PRO A 23 4.66 -7.35 31.83
CA PRO A 23 5.15 -7.04 33.17
C PRO A 23 6.62 -6.58 33.14
N SER A 24 7.01 -5.72 34.09
CA SER A 24 8.32 -5.03 34.15
C SER A 24 9.54 -5.94 34.35
N GLY A 25 9.34 -7.26 34.45
CA GLY A 25 10.39 -8.22 34.84
C GLY A 25 11.15 -8.89 33.69
N ASN A 26 10.79 -8.69 32.42
CA ASN A 26 11.51 -9.30 31.29
C ASN A 26 11.64 -8.34 30.10
N SER A 27 12.60 -7.43 30.19
CA SER A 27 12.88 -6.40 29.18
C SER A 27 13.27 -6.97 27.81
N GLU A 28 13.96 -8.11 27.76
CA GLU A 28 14.38 -8.76 26.51
C GLU A 28 13.18 -9.29 25.71
N LYS A 29 12.21 -9.95 26.37
CA LYS A 29 10.97 -10.37 25.69
C LYS A 29 10.16 -9.19 25.15
N ARG A 30 10.22 -8.01 25.78
CA ARG A 30 9.56 -6.79 25.26
C ARG A 30 10.26 -6.25 24.02
N LYS A 31 11.60 -6.20 24.04
CA LYS A 31 12.40 -5.73 22.90
C LYS A 31 12.23 -6.65 21.69
N GLU A 32 12.19 -7.96 21.91
CA GLU A 32 11.96 -8.95 20.86
C GLU A 32 10.61 -8.70 20.15
N LYS A 33 9.53 -8.59 20.93
CA LYS A 33 8.19 -8.31 20.38
C LYS A 33 8.12 -6.98 19.63
N SER A 34 8.81 -5.95 20.11
CA SER A 34 8.89 -4.65 19.43
C SER A 34 9.61 -4.77 18.08
N ARG A 35 10.70 -5.55 18.05
CA ARG A 35 11.48 -5.82 16.84
C ARG A 35 10.66 -6.60 15.82
N ASP A 36 9.95 -7.63 16.26
CA ASP A 36 9.06 -8.41 15.39
C ASP A 36 7.91 -7.55 14.83
N ALA A 37 7.26 -6.74 15.68
CA ALA A 37 6.23 -5.81 15.23
C ALA A 37 6.78 -4.81 14.19
N ALA A 38 7.99 -4.26 14.40
CA ALA A 38 8.63 -3.38 13.43
C ALA A 38 8.97 -4.10 12.12
N ARG A 39 9.41 -5.36 12.18
CA ARG A 39 9.67 -6.20 10.99
C ARG A 39 8.38 -6.44 10.22
N CYS A 40 7.31 -6.88 10.89
CA CYS A 40 6.01 -7.12 10.26
C CYS A 40 5.47 -5.86 9.57
N ARG A 41 5.57 -4.68 10.20
CA ARG A 41 5.19 -3.41 9.56
C ARG A 41 5.98 -3.14 8.27
N ARG A 42 7.30 -3.31 8.30
CA ARG A 42 8.16 -3.12 7.12
C ARG A 42 7.88 -4.13 6.01
N SER A 43 7.64 -5.39 6.36
CA SER A 43 7.28 -6.43 5.40
C SER A 43 5.95 -6.12 4.71
N ARG A 44 4.91 -5.78 5.48
CA ARG A 44 3.59 -5.42 4.95
C ARG A 44 3.64 -4.15 4.09
N GLU A 45 4.37 -3.14 4.55
CA GLU A 45 4.59 -1.92 3.77
C GLU A 45 5.24 -2.23 2.41
N THR A 46 6.24 -3.11 2.40
CA THR A 46 6.94 -3.51 1.16
C THR A 46 6.02 -4.29 0.21
N GLU A 47 5.17 -5.17 0.74
CA GLU A 47 4.14 -5.87 -0.03
C GLU A 47 3.15 -4.89 -0.68
N ILE A 48 2.61 -3.96 0.11
CA ILE A 48 1.70 -2.91 -0.39
C ILE A 48 2.36 -2.08 -1.50
N PHE A 49 3.62 -1.66 -1.32
CA PHE A 49 4.34 -0.92 -2.36
C PHE A 49 4.56 -1.75 -3.63
N THR A 50 4.82 -3.04 -3.47
CA THR A 50 5.00 -3.95 -4.60
C THR A 50 3.70 -4.08 -5.39
N ASP A 51 2.57 -4.25 -4.71
CA ASP A 51 1.27 -4.39 -5.35
C ASP A 51 0.78 -3.07 -5.97
N LEU A 52 0.99 -1.94 -5.29
CA LEU A 52 0.74 -0.61 -5.85
C LEU A 52 1.54 -0.42 -7.15
N ALA A 53 2.81 -0.81 -7.17
CA ALA A 53 3.62 -0.64 -8.35
C ALA A 53 3.19 -1.55 -9.51
N LYS A 54 2.75 -2.80 -9.23
CA LYS A 54 2.16 -3.68 -10.25
C LYS A 54 0.85 -3.15 -10.84
N ALA A 55 0.09 -2.36 -10.07
CA ALA A 55 -1.15 -1.76 -10.53
C ALA A 55 -0.93 -0.54 -11.45
N LEU A 56 0.27 0.04 -11.48
CA LEU A 56 0.62 1.11 -12.41
C LEU A 56 0.81 0.55 -13.83
N PRO A 57 0.45 1.30 -14.89
CA PRO A 57 0.55 0.86 -16.27
C PRO A 57 2.00 0.91 -16.81
N MET A 58 2.99 0.48 -16.02
CA MET A 58 4.41 0.48 -16.38
C MET A 58 5.00 -0.93 -16.41
N PRO A 59 6.05 -1.17 -17.21
CA PRO A 59 6.71 -2.47 -17.25
C PRO A 59 7.41 -2.79 -15.93
N GLN A 60 7.31 -4.05 -15.50
CA GLN A 60 7.87 -4.56 -14.23
C GLN A 60 9.38 -4.36 -14.10
N SER A 61 10.11 -4.35 -15.23
CA SER A 61 11.56 -4.09 -15.28
C SER A 61 11.93 -2.69 -14.81
N THR A 62 11.06 -1.69 -15.07
CA THR A 62 11.26 -0.31 -14.63
C THR A 62 10.82 -0.17 -13.17
N ILE A 63 9.67 -0.75 -12.82
CA ILE A 63 9.12 -0.74 -11.45
C ILE A 63 10.12 -1.30 -10.43
N SER A 64 10.83 -2.38 -10.76
CA SER A 64 11.77 -3.03 -9.85
C SER A 64 12.97 -2.15 -9.47
N GLN A 65 13.25 -1.09 -10.24
CA GLN A 65 14.33 -0.14 -9.99
C GLN A 65 13.85 1.14 -9.30
N LEU A 66 12.54 1.32 -9.12
CA LEU A 66 11.97 2.52 -8.53
C LEU A 66 12.05 2.48 -7.00
N ASP A 67 12.41 3.62 -6.43
CA ASP A 67 12.28 3.84 -5.01
C ASP A 67 10.80 4.05 -4.60
N LYS A 68 10.50 3.84 -3.31
CA LYS A 68 9.15 3.98 -2.75
C LYS A 68 8.54 5.37 -2.98
N ALA A 69 9.34 6.44 -2.93
CA ALA A 69 8.84 7.79 -3.13
C ALA A 69 8.48 8.05 -4.59
N SER A 70 9.28 7.53 -5.53
CA SER A 70 8.97 7.56 -6.96
C SER A 70 7.70 6.78 -7.28
N ILE A 71 7.49 5.59 -6.68
CA ILE A 71 6.22 4.84 -6.81
C ILE A 71 5.03 5.69 -6.34
N MET A 72 5.11 6.34 -5.17
CA MET A 72 4.04 7.24 -4.68
C MET A 72 3.78 8.40 -5.64
N ARG A 73 4.85 9.07 -6.11
CA ARG A 73 4.74 10.22 -7.04
C ARG A 73 4.07 9.82 -8.34
N LEU A 74 4.42 8.65 -8.89
CA LEU A 74 3.81 8.12 -10.10
C LEU A 74 2.35 7.74 -9.89
N ALA A 75 2.01 7.09 -8.77
CA ALA A 75 0.62 6.75 -8.43
C ALA A 75 -0.26 8.01 -8.33
N ILE A 76 0.21 9.04 -7.62
CA ILE A 76 -0.50 10.31 -7.50
C ILE A 76 -0.65 10.97 -8.88
N SER A 77 0.42 11.01 -9.67
CA SER A 77 0.41 11.63 -11.00
C SER A 77 -0.54 10.90 -11.95
N TYR A 78 -0.55 9.57 -11.91
CA TYR A 78 -1.45 8.73 -12.71
C TYR A 78 -2.92 9.02 -12.38
N LEU A 79 -3.28 9.06 -11.10
CA LEU A 79 -4.65 9.38 -10.67
C LEU A 79 -5.06 10.79 -11.08
N LYS A 80 -4.16 11.78 -10.97
CA LYS A 80 -4.43 13.16 -11.41
C LYS A 80 -4.65 13.24 -12.92
N VAL A 81 -3.79 12.62 -13.71
CA VAL A 81 -3.93 12.61 -15.18
C VAL A 81 -5.24 11.93 -15.58
N ARG A 82 -5.58 10.79 -14.98
CA ARG A 82 -6.86 10.11 -15.24
C ARG A 82 -8.05 11.00 -14.89
N SER A 83 -8.01 11.70 -13.75
CA SER A 83 -9.06 12.66 -13.39
C SER A 83 -9.18 13.80 -14.40
N LEU A 84 -8.06 14.37 -14.87
CA LEU A 84 -8.06 15.43 -15.88
C LEU A 84 -8.58 14.94 -17.24
N LEU A 85 -8.20 13.74 -17.66
CA LEU A 85 -8.68 13.13 -18.90
C LEU A 85 -10.18 12.84 -18.82
N ASN A 86 -10.67 12.29 -17.71
CA ASN A 86 -12.11 12.09 -17.50
C ASN A 86 -12.86 13.43 -17.49
N MET A 87 -12.33 14.48 -16.85
CA MET A 87 -12.93 15.83 -16.88
C MET A 87 -12.94 16.42 -18.31
N ARG A 88 -11.89 16.17 -19.10
CA ARG A 88 -11.82 16.57 -20.51
C ARG A 88 -12.81 15.78 -21.37
N GLU A 89 -12.98 14.49 -21.12
CA GLU A 89 -14.00 13.65 -21.77
C GLU A 89 -15.42 14.17 -21.46
N TYR A 90 -15.73 14.52 -20.22
CA TYR A 90 -17.03 15.14 -19.89
C TYR A 90 -17.23 16.49 -20.58
N HIS A 91 -16.18 17.31 -20.70
CA HIS A 91 -16.27 18.57 -21.44
C HIS A 91 -16.44 18.35 -22.94
N PHE A 92 -15.74 17.37 -23.54
CA PHE A 92 -15.90 17.02 -24.94
C PHE A 92 -17.30 16.46 -25.23
N CYS A 93 -17.78 15.54 -24.41
CA CYS A 93 -19.13 14.95 -24.43
C CYS A 93 -20.25 16.01 -24.30
N LEU A 94 -20.09 17.00 -23.39
CA LEU A 94 -21.00 18.15 -23.29
C LEU A 94 -20.95 19.08 -24.52
N SER A 95 -19.82 19.11 -25.23
CA SER A 95 -19.65 19.90 -26.46
C SER A 95 -20.17 19.18 -27.71
N SER A 96 -20.18 17.84 -27.72
CA SER A 96 -20.57 17.01 -28.86
C SER A 96 -21.99 16.41 -28.77
N GLY A 97 -22.65 16.46 -27.61
CA GLY A 97 -24.04 16.01 -27.48
C GLY A 97 -24.23 14.49 -27.60
N GLU A 98 -23.16 13.70 -27.47
CA GLU A 98 -23.23 12.24 -27.47
C GLU A 98 -23.12 11.72 -26.04
N TYR A 99 -24.19 11.13 -25.52
CA TYR A 99 -24.21 10.44 -24.24
C TYR A 99 -23.18 9.29 -24.26
N CYS A 100 -22.04 9.46 -23.58
CA CYS A 100 -21.09 8.38 -23.41
C CYS A 100 -21.64 7.39 -22.38
N ASP A 101 -22.39 6.40 -22.86
CA ASP A 101 -22.78 5.22 -22.09
C ASP A 101 -21.54 4.49 -21.55
N HIS A 102 -21.60 4.07 -20.29
CA HIS A 102 -20.56 3.34 -19.58
C HIS A 102 -20.98 1.90 -19.32
#